data_AF-A0A348PTG2-F1
#
_entry.id   AF-A0A348PTG2-F1
#
_cell.length_a   1.000
_cell.length_b   1.000
_cell.length_c   1.000
_cell.angle_alpha   90.00
_cell.angle_beta   90.00
_cell.angle_gamma   90.00
#
_symmetry.space_group_name_H-M   'P 1'
#
loop_
_entity.id
_entity.type
_entity.pdbx_description
1 polymer ?
#
loop_
_entity_poly.entity_id
_entity_poly.type
_entity_poly.pdbx_seq_one_letter_code
_entity_poly.pdbx_strand_id
1 'polypeptide(L)' 'SRPFRGRGGTVFDPVFNWMKNVGSLQNPPPEALIFLTDGQAPFPDIKPMYYVLWIFPKNFQRKAPFGISLNAL' A
#
# COMPACT_ATOMS: atom_id res chain seq x y z
N SER A 1 -13.22 13.19 -23.56
CA SER A 1 -12.64 12.25 -22.58
C SER A 1 -13.73 11.81 -21.61
N ARG A 2 -13.91 10.51 -21.34
CA ARG A 2 -14.79 10.08 -20.24
C ARG A 2 -14.03 10.31 -18.93
N PRO A 3 -14.55 11.08 -17.96
CA PRO A 3 -13.89 11.21 -16.67
C PRO A 3 -13.89 9.83 -16.01
N PHE A 4 -12.71 9.36 -15.61
CA PHE A 4 -12.61 8.22 -14.72
C PHE A 4 -13.31 8.61 -13.41
N ARG A 5 -14.53 8.14 -13.20
CA ARG A 5 -15.24 8.31 -11.94
C ARG A 5 -14.68 7.28 -10.96
N GLY A 6 -13.93 7.73 -9.95
CA GLY A 6 -13.59 6.90 -8.80
C GLY A 6 -14.89 6.42 -8.14
N ARG A 7 -15.11 5.10 -8.10
CA ARG A 7 -16.35 4.48 -7.62
C ARG A 7 -16.19 3.67 -6.32
N GLY A 8 -14.99 3.53 -5.77
CA GLY A 8 -14.77 2.64 -4.64
C GLY A 8 -13.58 3.10 -3.82
N GLY A 9 -13.71 2.96 -2.50
CA GLY A 9 -12.65 3.23 -1.55
C GLY A 9 -11.38 2.46 -1.90
N THR A 10 -10.24 2.99 -1.47
CA THR A 10 -8.96 2.32 -1.60
C THR A 10 -8.99 1.01 -0.78
N VAL A 11 -8.64 -0.11 -1.40
CA VAL A 11 -8.46 -1.41 -0.74
C VAL A 11 -7.06 -1.91 -1.07
N PHE A 12 -6.26 -2.21 -0.06
CA PHE A 12 -4.87 -2.62 -0.26
C PHE A 12 -4.70 -4.12 -0.55
N ASP A 13 -5.62 -4.96 -0.06
CA ASP A 13 -5.55 -6.43 -0.15
C ASP A 13 -5.31 -6.97 -1.57
N PRO A 14 -5.91 -6.42 -2.66
CA PRO A 14 -5.61 -6.88 -4.01
C PRO A 14 -4.12 -6.79 -4.37
N VAL A 15 -3.43 -5.75 -3.91
CA VAL A 15 -2.00 -5.56 -4.17
C VAL A 15 -1.17 -6.57 -3.38
N PHE A 16 -1.50 -6.80 -2.10
CA PHE A 16 -0.84 -7.84 -1.29
C PHE A 16 -1.05 -9.24 -1.86
N ASN A 17 -2.27 -9.54 -2.34
CA ASN A 17 -2.58 -10.81 -3.00
C ASN A 17 -1.78 -10.97 -4.30
N TRP A 18 -1.67 -9.91 -5.11
CA TRP A 18 -0.84 -9.94 -6.32
C TRP A 18 0.63 -10.19 -5.99
N MET A 19 1.17 -9.50 -4.97
CA MET A 19 2.55 -9.70 -4.52
C MET A 19 2.82 -11.12 -4.04
N LYS A 20 1.88 -11.72 -3.30
CA LYS A 20 2.00 -13.11 -2.82
C LYS A 20 2.02 -14.13 -3.97
N ASN A 21 1.24 -13.90 -5.02
CA ASN A 21 1.01 -14.89 -6.06
C ASN A 21 1.89 -14.69 -7.31
N VAL A 22 1.88 -13.50 -7.89
CA VAL A 22 2.55 -13.18 -9.16
C VAL A 22 3.84 -12.43 -8.90
N GLY A 23 3.83 -11.50 -7.96
CA GLY A 23 5.01 -10.72 -7.60
C GLY A 23 6.16 -11.57 -7.07
N SER A 24 5.84 -12.60 -6.27
CA SER A 24 6.80 -13.55 -5.70
C SER A 24 7.50 -14.44 -6.75
N LEU A 25 6.91 -14.58 -7.93
CA LEU A 25 7.48 -15.35 -9.04
C LEU A 25 8.47 -14.54 -9.89
N GLN A 26 8.60 -13.23 -9.63
CA GLN A 26 9.64 -12.41 -10.27
C GLN A 26 11.02 -12.84 -9.78
N ASN A 27 12.04 -12.69 -10.63
CA ASN A 27 13.42 -13.03 -10.31
C ASN A 27 14.36 -11.84 -10.58
N PRO A 28 14.87 -11.14 -9.54
CA PRO A 28 14.62 -11.41 -8.12
C PRO A 28 13.20 -10.99 -7.69
N PRO A 29 12.66 -11.57 -6.60
CA PRO A 29 11.39 -11.12 -6.05
C PRO A 29 11.53 -9.68 -5.51
N PRO A 30 10.45 -8.88 -5.50
CA PRO A 30 10.50 -7.54 -4.93
C PRO A 30 10.80 -7.58 -3.43
N GLU A 31 11.76 -6.77 -3.00
CA GLU A 31 12.15 -6.67 -1.60
C GLU A 31 11.29 -5.66 -0.81
N ALA A 32 10.59 -4.75 -1.52
CA ALA A 32 9.77 -3.71 -0.92
C ALA A 32 8.50 -3.38 -1.73
N LEU A 33 7.48 -2.91 -1.02
CA LEU A 33 6.24 -2.34 -1.56
C LEU A 33 6.05 -0.93 -1.01
N ILE A 34 5.80 0.04 -1.89
CA ILE A 34 5.63 1.45 -1.51
C ILE A 34 4.19 1.87 -1.83
N PHE A 35 3.46 2.35 -0.82
CA PHE A 35 2.12 2.93 -0.98
C PHE A 35 2.17 4.44 -0.80
N LEU A 36 1.61 5.18 -1.76
CA LEU A 36 1.24 6.58 -1.58
C LEU A 36 -0.27 6.61 -1.35
N THR A 37 -0.71 7.07 -0.19
CA THR A 37 -2.12 7.02 0.19
C THR A 37 -2.48 8.20 1.10
N ASP A 38 -3.73 8.64 1.02
CA ASP A 38 -4.31 9.62 1.96
C ASP A 38 -4.62 9.01 3.34
N GLY A 39 -4.46 7.69 3.48
CA GLY A 39 -4.67 6.95 4.71
C GLY A 39 -6.13 6.83 5.15
N GLN A 40 -7.08 7.09 4.24
CA GLN A 40 -8.52 6.95 4.49
C GLN A 40 -9.00 5.49 4.40
N ALA A 41 -8.24 4.63 3.72
CA ALA A 41 -8.54 3.20 3.65
C ALA A 41 -8.21 2.46 4.96
N PRO A 42 -8.95 1.38 5.26
CA PRO A 42 -8.55 0.45 6.31
C PRO A 42 -7.19 -0.17 5.94
N PHE A 43 -6.32 -0.29 6.94
CA PHE A 43 -5.06 -1.01 6.76
C PHE A 43 -5.32 -2.52 6.76
N PRO A 44 -4.53 -3.29 6.00
CA PRO A 44 -4.56 -4.74 6.12
C PRO A 44 -4.06 -5.19 7.49
N ASP A 45 -4.58 -6.31 7.98
CA ASP A 45 -4.20 -6.86 9.29
C ASP A 45 -2.92 -7.71 9.23
N ILE A 46 -2.62 -8.30 8.06
CA ILE A 46 -1.53 -9.25 7.89
C ILE A 46 -0.29 -8.54 7.34
N LYS A 47 0.78 -8.55 8.13
CA LYS A 47 2.10 -8.06 7.72
C LYS A 47 2.76 -9.01 6.70
N PRO A 48 3.25 -8.53 5.55
CA PRO A 48 4.00 -9.35 4.61
C PRO A 48 5.45 -9.61 5.05
N MET A 49 6.14 -10.51 4.35
CA MET A 49 7.57 -10.80 4.58
C MET A 49 8.53 -9.80 3.94
N TYR A 50 8.06 -8.98 2.99
CA TYR A 50 8.83 -7.92 2.33
C TYR A 50 8.64 -6.57 3.04
N TYR A 51 9.53 -5.62 2.78
CA TYR A 51 9.44 -4.28 3.38
C TYR A 51 8.22 -3.52 2.85
N VAL A 52 7.58 -2.73 3.72
CA VAL A 52 6.48 -1.85 3.32
C VAL A 52 6.77 -0.43 3.75
N LEU A 53 6.73 0.50 2.80
CA LEU A 53 6.83 1.94 3.05
C LEU A 53 5.48 2.59 2.74
N TRP A 54 4.91 3.23 3.74
CA TRP A 54 3.69 4.02 3.63
C TRP A 54 4.06 5.49 3.57
N ILE A 55 3.70 6.16 2.48
CA ILE A 55 3.90 7.59 2.31
C ILE A 55 2.54 8.28 2.42
N PHE A 56 2.42 9.15 3.41
CA PHE A 56 1.20 9.88 3.74
C PHE A 56 1.36 11.39 3.54
N PRO A 57 0.24 12.14 3.47
CA PRO A 57 0.24 13.60 3.59
C PRO A 57 0.93 14.07 4.87
N LYS A 58 1.58 15.24 4.82
CA LYS A 58 2.28 15.83 5.98
C LYS A 58 1.41 15.93 7.25
N ASN A 59 0.11 16.17 7.10
CA ASN A 59 -0.85 16.32 8.19
C ASN A 59 -1.52 15.01 8.63
N PHE A 60 -1.13 13.85 8.08
CA PHE A 60 -1.66 12.57 8.48
C PHE A 60 -1.13 12.16 9.86
N GLN A 61 -2.02 11.79 10.78
CA GLN A 61 -1.68 11.59 12.20
C GLN A 61 -1.71 10.12 12.64
N ARG A 62 -2.32 9.23 11.84
CA ARG A 62 -2.37 7.80 12.16
C ARG A 62 -1.06 7.13 11.73
N LYS A 63 -0.78 5.96 12.30
CA LYS A 63 0.36 5.12 11.92
C LYS A 63 -0.15 3.84 11.26
N ALA A 64 0.54 3.37 10.23
CA ALA A 64 0.26 2.05 9.67
C ALA A 64 0.59 0.94 10.70
N PRO A 65 -0.12 -0.19 10.69
CA PRO A 65 0.09 -1.27 11.66
C PRO A 65 1.44 -1.97 11.49
N PHE A 66 2.06 -1.87 10.33
CA PHE A 66 3.38 -2.43 10.04
C PHE A 66 4.12 -1.63 8.97
N GLY A 67 5.42 -1.91 8.82
CA GLY A 67 6.29 -1.20 7.89
C GLY A 67 6.75 0.15 8.44
N ILE A 68 7.31 0.97 7.55
CA ILE A 68 7.76 2.34 7.85
C ILE A 68 6.69 3.31 7.36
N SER A 69 6.38 4.34 8.14
CA SER A 69 5.48 5.42 7.74
C SER A 69 6.29 6.71 7.59
N LEU A 70 6.10 7.40 6.47
CA LEU A 70 6.71 8.67 6.15
C LEU A 70 5.64 9.70 5.79
N ASN A 71 5.66 10.85 6.44
CA ASN A 71 4.76 11.97 6.13
C ASN A 71 5.49 12.94 5.20
N ALA A 72 5.26 12.82 3.89
CA ALA A 72 6.03 13.54 2.88
C ALA A 72 5.22 14.07 1.68
N LEU A 73 3.94 13.67 1.54
CA LEU A 73 3.05 14.18 0.48
C LEU A 73 2.45 15.53 0.83
#